data_AF-A0A8R7UE16-F1
#
_entry.id   AF-A0A8R7UE16-F1
#
_cell.length_a   1.000
_cell.length_b   1.000
_cell.length_c   1.000
_cell.angle_alpha   90.00
_cell.angle_beta   90.00
_cell.angle_gamma   90.00
#
_symmetry.space_group_name_H-M   'P 1'
#
loop_
_entity.id
_entity.type
_entity.pdbx_description
1 polymer ?
#
loop_
_entity_poly.entity_id
_entity_poly.type
_entity_poly.pdbx_seq_one_letter_code
_entity_poly.pdbx_strand_id
1 'polypeptide(L)'
;MAPYIVDQGQNYVSSSTFCTDEQLSSSCLFQVFGNIGSWVAQLITEAGGKVVSMRDITGAVKNSNGIDIAKLMKHSAENRGIKGFDGGDAVDPALLLTEECNVLIPTALGGVINKDNVDAIKAKYIIEAVNHPTDPEADEILAKKGVLILPDIMANSGGVMVSCFEWVQNI
;
A
#
# COMPACT_ATOMS: atom_id res chain seq x y z
N MET A 1 -20.76 -9.65 6.23
CA MET A 1 -21.17 -8.26 6.52
C MET A 1 -19.96 -7.36 6.78
N ALA A 2 -18.97 -7.79 7.57
CA ALA A 2 -17.68 -7.10 7.73
C ALA A 2 -16.91 -6.77 6.42
N PRO A 3 -16.85 -7.65 5.39
CA PRO A 3 -16.13 -7.34 4.15
C PRO A 3 -16.73 -6.16 3.37
N TYR A 4 -18.06 -5.98 3.48
CA TYR A 4 -18.78 -4.93 2.77
C TYR A 4 -18.55 -3.55 3.38
N ILE A 5 -18.33 -3.46 4.70
CA ILE A 5 -18.15 -2.17 5.39
C ILE A 5 -16.70 -1.67 5.27
N VAL A 6 -15.71 -2.58 5.27
CA VAL A 6 -14.31 -2.26 4.93
C VAL A 6 -14.22 -1.70 3.51
N ASP A 7 -14.91 -2.35 2.57
CA ASP A 7 -15.05 -1.90 1.19
C ASP A 7 -15.70 -0.51 1.08
N GLN A 8 -16.77 -0.22 1.81
CA GLN A 8 -17.39 1.12 1.82
C GLN A 8 -16.48 2.20 2.44
N GLY A 9 -15.70 1.89 3.48
CA GLY A 9 -14.74 2.82 4.08
C GLY A 9 -13.57 3.15 3.13
N GLN A 10 -13.06 2.15 2.42
CA GLN A 10 -12.02 2.34 1.39
C GLN A 10 -12.57 3.07 0.15
N ASN A 11 -13.83 2.85 -0.22
CA ASN A 11 -14.51 3.60 -1.29
C ASN A 11 -14.77 5.09 -0.93
N TYR A 12 -14.87 5.42 0.36
CA TYR A 12 -15.00 6.82 0.79
C TYR A 12 -13.66 7.57 0.71
N VAL A 13 -12.56 6.89 1.04
CA VAL A 13 -11.19 7.42 0.90
C VAL A 13 -10.79 7.52 -0.58
N SER A 14 -11.26 6.62 -1.44
CA SER A 14 -11.03 6.73 -2.89
C SER A 14 -11.80 7.89 -3.52
N SER A 15 -13.01 8.19 -3.06
CA SER A 15 -13.85 9.28 -3.61
C SER A 15 -13.53 10.67 -3.07
N SER A 16 -12.74 10.81 -2.00
CA SER A 16 -12.34 12.10 -1.43
C SER A 16 -10.83 12.36 -1.59
N THR A 17 -10.49 13.14 -2.62
CA THR A 17 -9.20 13.84 -2.81
C THR A 17 -7.95 13.00 -3.10
N PHE A 18 -7.86 11.73 -2.69
CA PHE A 18 -6.59 10.96 -2.74
C PHE A 18 -6.45 9.89 -3.83
N CYS A 19 -7.55 9.38 -4.41
CA CYS A 19 -7.52 8.51 -5.58
C CYS A 19 -8.45 9.06 -6.67
N THR A 20 -8.02 10.11 -7.36
CA THR A 20 -8.68 10.58 -8.57
C THR A 20 -8.53 9.55 -9.70
N ASP A 21 -9.36 9.66 -10.75
CA ASP A 21 -9.21 8.85 -11.98
C ASP A 21 -7.79 8.93 -12.57
N GLU A 22 -7.08 10.04 -12.36
CA GLU A 22 -5.69 10.24 -12.78
C GLU A 22 -4.71 9.34 -12.00
N GLN A 23 -4.95 9.13 -10.70
CA GLN A 23 -4.14 8.25 -9.85
C GLN A 23 -4.47 6.77 -10.06
N LEU A 24 -5.66 6.42 -10.57
CA LEU A 24 -6.02 5.05 -10.96
C LEU A 24 -5.68 4.72 -12.43
N SER A 25 -5.11 5.67 -13.17
CA SER A 25 -4.65 5.48 -14.55
C SER A 25 -3.63 4.34 -14.68
N SER A 26 -3.60 3.66 -15.83
CA SER A 26 -2.61 2.62 -16.17
C SER A 26 -1.15 3.11 -16.17
N SER A 27 -0.96 4.43 -16.11
CA SER A 27 0.35 5.12 -16.02
C SER A 27 0.81 5.31 -14.57
N CYS A 28 -0.07 5.11 -13.60
CA CYS A 28 0.23 5.26 -12.18
C CYS A 28 0.79 3.93 -11.64
N LEU A 29 2.03 3.98 -11.19
CA LEU A 29 2.77 2.86 -10.65
C LEU A 29 2.54 2.79 -9.14
N PHE A 30 1.78 1.78 -8.71
CA PHE A 30 1.55 1.50 -7.29
C PHE A 30 2.58 0.52 -6.76
N GLN A 31 3.17 0.89 -5.63
CA GLN A 31 4.09 0.07 -4.89
C GLN A 31 3.52 -0.24 -3.50
N VAL A 32 3.47 -1.54 -3.16
CA VAL A 32 2.95 -1.99 -1.87
C VAL A 32 4.05 -2.66 -1.07
N PHE A 33 4.30 -2.15 0.14
CA PHE A 33 5.43 -2.57 0.96
C PHE A 33 4.95 -3.18 2.28
N GLY A 34 4.94 -4.49 2.42
CA GLY A 34 4.54 -5.18 3.65
C GLY A 34 3.48 -6.27 3.45
N ASN A 35 3.27 -7.07 4.50
CA ASN A 35 2.51 -8.31 4.43
C ASN A 35 0.98 -8.10 4.39
N ILE A 36 0.50 -6.95 4.86
CA ILE A 36 -0.94 -6.63 4.93
C ILE A 36 -1.46 -6.07 3.60
N GLY A 37 -0.55 -5.73 2.69
CA GLY A 37 -0.85 -5.04 1.45
C GLY A 37 -1.54 -5.84 0.35
N SER A 38 -1.76 -7.15 0.51
CA SER A 38 -2.40 -7.98 -0.53
C SER A 38 -3.82 -7.53 -0.84
N TRP A 39 -4.61 -7.18 0.17
CA TRP A 39 -5.98 -6.68 -0.01
C TRP A 39 -5.99 -5.30 -0.66
N VAL A 40 -5.08 -4.42 -0.25
CA VAL A 40 -4.93 -3.09 -0.87
C VAL A 40 -4.56 -3.23 -2.34
N ALA A 41 -3.59 -4.09 -2.65
CA ALA A 41 -3.17 -4.37 -4.02
C ALA A 41 -4.31 -4.94 -4.88
N GLN A 42 -5.13 -5.82 -4.30
CA GLN A 42 -6.29 -6.39 -4.96
C GLN A 42 -7.31 -5.31 -5.31
N LEU A 43 -7.69 -4.46 -4.34
CA LEU A 43 -8.66 -3.39 -4.54
C LEU A 43 -8.18 -2.35 -5.56
N ILE A 44 -6.89 -2.00 -5.55
CA ILE A 44 -6.29 -1.13 -6.57
C ILE A 44 -6.48 -1.74 -7.96
N THR A 45 -6.20 -3.04 -8.10
CA THR A 45 -6.32 -3.74 -9.38
C THR A 45 -7.78 -3.85 -9.85
N GLU A 46 -8.71 -4.12 -8.93
CA GLU A 46 -10.16 -4.17 -9.19
C GLU A 46 -10.71 -2.79 -9.60
N ALA A 47 -10.16 -1.71 -9.03
CA ALA A 47 -10.45 -0.33 -9.42
C ALA A 47 -9.76 0.10 -10.73
N GLY A 48 -9.01 -0.78 -11.40
CA GLY A 48 -8.33 -0.51 -12.67
C GLY A 48 -6.90 0.05 -12.56
N GLY A 49 -6.40 0.23 -11.34
CA GLY A 49 -5.03 0.64 -11.07
C GLY A 49 -4.01 -0.48 -11.34
N LYS A 50 -2.73 -0.11 -11.46
CA LYS A 50 -1.64 -1.04 -11.78
C LYS A 50 -0.63 -1.14 -10.63
N VAL A 51 -0.64 -2.27 -9.94
CA VAL A 51 0.39 -2.61 -8.95
C VAL A 51 1.62 -3.17 -9.65
N VAL A 52 2.76 -2.49 -9.56
CA VAL A 52 3.98 -2.87 -10.28
C VAL A 52 5.07 -3.43 -9.40
N SER A 53 4.99 -3.25 -8.09
CA SER A 53 5.94 -3.85 -7.16
C SER A 53 5.27 -4.19 -5.83
N MET A 54 5.65 -5.33 -5.28
CA MET A 54 5.22 -5.81 -3.96
C MET A 54 6.39 -6.38 -3.17
N ARG A 55 6.39 -6.17 -1.86
CA ARG A 55 7.37 -6.72 -0.93
C ARG A 55 6.67 -7.35 0.28
N ASP A 56 7.16 -8.50 0.71
CA ASP A 56 6.89 -9.06 2.04
C ASP A 56 8.21 -9.38 2.77
N ILE A 57 8.13 -10.14 3.87
CA ILE A 57 9.30 -10.56 4.65
C ILE A 57 10.19 -11.59 3.94
N THR A 58 9.66 -12.29 2.93
CA THR A 58 10.33 -13.35 2.19
C THR A 58 11.05 -12.84 0.95
N GLY A 59 10.59 -11.74 0.37
CA GLY A 59 11.19 -11.15 -0.82
C GLY A 59 10.42 -9.97 -1.37
N ALA A 60 10.78 -9.60 -2.59
CA ALA A 60 10.15 -8.55 -3.37
C ALA A 60 10.03 -8.97 -4.83
N VAL A 61 8.95 -8.56 -5.46
CA VAL A 61 8.68 -8.82 -6.88
C VAL A 61 8.26 -7.53 -7.58
N LYS A 62 8.69 -7.40 -8.83
CA LYS A 62 8.39 -6.27 -9.70
C LYS A 62 7.91 -6.74 -11.06
N ASN A 63 6.89 -6.08 -11.59
CA ASN A 63 6.45 -6.25 -12.97
C ASN A 63 5.92 -4.91 -13.49
N SER A 64 6.68 -4.27 -14.40
CA SER A 64 6.29 -2.99 -14.99
C SER A 64 4.98 -3.04 -15.79
N ASN A 65 4.56 -4.23 -16.21
CA ASN A 65 3.28 -4.44 -16.89
C ASN A 65 2.11 -4.63 -15.91
N GLY A 66 2.39 -4.74 -14.61
CA GLY A 66 1.42 -5.04 -13.56
C GLY A 66 1.56 -6.48 -13.05
N ILE A 67 1.40 -6.64 -11.74
CA ILE A 67 1.42 -7.93 -11.05
C ILE A 67 0.00 -8.50 -11.00
N ASP A 68 -0.16 -9.77 -11.36
CA ASP A 68 -1.42 -10.49 -11.15
C ASP A 68 -1.56 -10.81 -9.66
N ILE A 69 -2.29 -9.95 -8.94
CA ILE A 69 -2.43 -10.03 -7.47
C ILE A 69 -3.13 -11.32 -7.05
N ALA A 70 -4.10 -11.81 -7.81
CA ALA A 70 -4.79 -13.06 -7.49
C ALA A 70 -3.83 -14.26 -7.55
N LYS A 71 -2.98 -14.33 -8.59
CA LYS A 71 -1.93 -15.36 -8.67
C LYS A 71 -0.87 -15.19 -7.59
N LEU A 72 -0.44 -13.96 -7.29
CA LEU A 72 0.53 -13.69 -6.24
C LEU A 72 0.03 -14.15 -4.87
N MET A 73 -1.23 -13.87 -4.55
CA MET A 73 -1.85 -14.30 -3.29
C MET A 73 -1.93 -15.82 -3.19
N LYS A 74 -2.30 -16.50 -4.29
CA LYS A 74 -2.29 -17.97 -4.34
C LYS A 74 -0.88 -18.53 -4.13
N HIS A 75 0.11 -17.99 -4.82
CA HIS A 75 1.52 -18.36 -4.65
C HIS A 75 1.98 -18.17 -3.20
N SER A 76 1.67 -17.02 -2.60
CA SER A 76 2.05 -16.71 -1.22
C SER A 76 1.41 -17.68 -0.22
N ALA A 77 0.15 -18.05 -0.42
CA ALA A 77 -0.54 -19.05 0.42
C ALA A 77 0.11 -20.44 0.33
N GLU A 78 0.55 -20.86 -0.86
CA GLU A 78 1.17 -22.17 -1.09
C GLU A 78 2.64 -22.21 -0.61
N ASN A 79 3.38 -21.11 -0.78
CA ASN A 79 4.83 -21.04 -0.54
C ASN A 79 5.22 -20.29 0.74
N ARG A 80 4.24 -19.78 1.50
CA ARG A 80 4.42 -18.96 2.71
C ARG A 80 5.20 -17.66 2.46
N GLY A 81 4.93 -17.02 1.33
CA GLY A 81 5.49 -15.74 0.94
C GLY A 81 5.64 -15.57 -0.57
N ILE A 82 5.99 -14.36 -1.01
CA ILE A 82 6.05 -14.00 -2.43
C ILE A 82 7.36 -14.40 -3.13
N LYS A 83 8.38 -14.85 -2.39
CA LYS A 83 9.65 -15.24 -2.99
C LYS A 83 9.45 -16.35 -4.04
N GLY A 84 10.07 -16.17 -5.21
CA GLY A 84 10.00 -17.15 -6.30
C GLY A 84 8.69 -17.12 -7.10
N PHE A 85 7.86 -16.09 -6.94
CA PHE A 85 6.72 -15.87 -7.80
C PHE A 85 7.17 -15.65 -9.26
N ASP A 86 6.53 -16.31 -10.21
CA ASP A 86 6.90 -16.32 -11.63
C ASP A 86 6.25 -15.20 -12.46
N GLY A 87 5.29 -14.49 -11.88
CA GLY A 87 4.59 -13.37 -12.52
C GLY A 87 5.33 -12.03 -12.46
N GLY A 88 6.62 -12.02 -12.14
CA GLY A 88 7.48 -10.83 -12.14
C GLY A 88 8.94 -11.14 -11.81
N ASP A 89 9.77 -10.11 -11.86
CA ASP A 89 11.19 -10.20 -11.54
C ASP A 89 11.42 -10.08 -10.04
N ALA A 90 12.26 -10.95 -9.48
CA ALA A 90 12.72 -10.81 -8.11
C ALA A 90 13.65 -9.59 -8.00
N VAL A 91 13.38 -8.72 -7.03
CA VAL A 91 14.19 -7.52 -6.76
C VAL A 91 14.67 -7.50 -5.32
N ASP A 92 15.68 -6.67 -5.04
CA ASP A 92 16.16 -6.48 -3.67
C ASP A 92 15.06 -5.80 -2.82
N PRO A 93 14.55 -6.46 -1.76
CA PRO A 93 13.55 -5.89 -0.88
C PRO A 93 13.99 -4.58 -0.22
N ALA A 94 15.30 -4.36 -0.03
CA ALA A 94 15.83 -3.14 0.57
C ALA A 94 15.73 -1.92 -0.36
N LEU A 95 15.78 -2.14 -1.68
CA LEU A 95 15.75 -1.07 -2.67
C LEU A 95 14.34 -0.63 -3.02
N LEU A 96 13.36 -1.53 -2.84
CA LEU A 96 11.98 -1.31 -3.26
C LEU A 96 11.42 0.01 -2.72
N LEU A 97 11.61 0.32 -1.43
CA LEU A 97 11.11 1.55 -0.80
C LEU A 97 11.51 2.85 -1.55
N THR A 98 12.65 2.84 -2.23
CA THR A 98 13.27 3.99 -2.91
C THR A 98 13.16 3.94 -4.44
N GLU A 99 12.49 2.93 -4.98
CA GLU A 99 12.25 2.83 -6.41
C GLU A 99 11.28 3.90 -6.90
N GLU A 100 11.30 4.12 -8.21
CA GLU A 100 10.40 5.05 -8.87
C GLU A 100 8.96 4.50 -8.87
N CYS A 101 8.05 5.22 -8.22
CA CYS A 101 6.62 4.96 -8.24
C CYS A 101 5.84 6.27 -8.16
N ASN A 102 4.57 6.23 -8.53
CA ASN A 102 3.68 7.37 -8.35
C ASN A 102 3.11 7.36 -6.93
N VAL A 103 2.68 6.19 -6.48
CA VAL A 103 2.01 5.97 -5.19
C VAL A 103 2.76 4.89 -4.41
N LEU A 104 3.20 5.23 -3.21
CA LEU A 104 3.83 4.32 -2.25
C LEU A 104 2.85 4.01 -1.12
N ILE A 105 2.62 2.72 -0.87
CA ILE A 105 1.72 2.25 0.19
C ILE A 105 2.52 1.41 1.19
N PRO A 106 3.06 2.02 2.26
CA PRO A 106 3.64 1.27 3.36
C PRO A 106 2.55 0.53 4.13
N THR A 107 2.74 -0.78 4.28
CA THR A 107 1.87 -1.73 4.98
C THR A 107 2.68 -2.58 5.98
N ALA A 108 3.87 -2.11 6.37
CA ALA A 108 4.71 -2.69 7.41
C ALA A 108 4.75 -1.75 8.61
N LEU A 109 4.66 -2.32 9.82
CA LEU A 109 4.56 -1.55 11.05
C LEU A 109 5.87 -0.80 11.37
N GLY A 110 5.74 0.48 11.73
CA GLY A 110 6.74 1.28 12.46
C GLY A 110 7.96 1.75 11.66
N GLY A 111 8.05 3.06 11.41
CA GLY A 111 9.30 3.75 11.04
C GLY A 111 9.97 3.26 9.75
N VAL A 112 9.17 2.72 8.83
CA VAL A 112 9.64 2.25 7.52
C VAL A 112 10.23 3.40 6.72
N ILE A 113 9.60 4.58 6.80
CA ILE A 113 10.07 5.82 6.22
C ILE A 113 10.64 6.67 7.36
N ASN A 114 11.94 6.90 7.33
CA ASN A 114 12.68 7.55 8.41
C ASN A 114 13.75 8.48 7.86
N LYS A 115 14.46 9.18 8.75
CA LYS A 115 15.48 10.17 8.37
C LYS A 115 16.56 9.62 7.45
N ASP A 116 16.89 8.34 7.56
CA ASP A 116 17.98 7.73 6.81
C ASP A 116 17.58 7.43 5.35
N ASN A 117 16.29 7.22 5.07
CA ASN A 117 15.81 6.81 3.75
C ASN A 117 14.84 7.80 3.07
N VAL A 118 14.31 8.78 3.81
CA VAL A 118 13.37 9.79 3.29
C VAL A 118 13.94 10.58 2.11
N ASP A 119 15.26 10.68 2.03
CA ASP A 119 15.94 11.34 0.92
C ASP A 119 15.88 10.61 -0.41
N ALA A 120 15.73 9.29 -0.35
CA ALA A 120 15.66 8.43 -1.51
C ALA A 120 14.22 8.11 -1.96
N ILE A 121 13.19 8.56 -1.24
CA ILE A 121 11.79 8.38 -1.63
C ILE A 121 11.47 9.22 -2.87
N LYS A 122 10.95 8.55 -3.90
CA LYS A 122 10.59 9.15 -5.20
C LYS A 122 9.08 9.27 -5.43
N ALA A 123 8.28 8.73 -4.52
CA ALA A 123 6.83 8.73 -4.62
C ALA A 123 6.28 10.16 -4.60
N LYS A 124 5.23 10.41 -5.39
CA LYS A 124 4.48 11.67 -5.35
C LYS A 124 3.39 11.64 -4.28
N TYR A 125 2.86 10.45 -4.04
CA TYR A 125 1.80 10.19 -3.07
C TYR A 125 2.22 9.04 -2.14
N ILE A 126 1.94 9.18 -0.85
CA ILE A 126 2.11 8.13 0.15
C ILE A 126 0.76 7.87 0.81
N ILE A 127 0.38 6.60 0.95
CA ILE A 127 -0.85 6.19 1.65
C ILE A 127 -0.49 5.32 2.85
N GLU A 128 -0.66 5.86 4.04
CA GLU A 128 -0.28 5.18 5.29
C GLU A 128 -1.33 4.15 5.71
N ALA A 129 -1.26 2.95 5.13
CA ALA A 129 -2.25 1.89 5.39
C ALA A 129 -2.09 1.18 6.75
N VAL A 130 -1.08 1.57 7.54
CA VAL A 130 -0.80 1.05 8.90
C VAL A 130 -0.42 2.22 9.79
N ASN A 131 -0.50 2.02 11.11
CA ASN A 131 -0.19 3.10 12.05
C ASN A 131 1.32 3.41 12.08
N HIS A 132 1.65 4.69 12.00
CA HIS A 132 3.01 5.24 12.08
C HIS A 132 4.04 4.57 11.14
N PRO A 133 3.81 4.49 9.82
CA PRO A 133 4.81 3.97 8.90
C PRO A 133 5.92 5.00 8.60
N THR A 134 5.66 6.27 8.87
CA THR A 134 6.55 7.41 8.64
C THR A 134 6.92 8.07 9.97
N ASP A 135 8.21 8.32 10.19
CA ASP A 135 8.68 9.07 11.35
C ASP A 135 8.32 10.57 11.21
N PRO A 136 8.05 11.30 12.31
CA PRO A 136 7.71 12.73 12.25
C PRO A 136 8.75 13.60 11.53
N GLU A 137 10.05 13.30 11.69
CA GLU A 137 11.10 14.03 10.98
C GLU A 137 11.05 13.78 9.45
N ALA A 138 10.67 12.56 9.04
CA ALA A 138 10.53 12.21 7.63
C ALA A 138 9.29 12.86 7.01
N ASP A 139 8.18 12.93 7.76
CA ASP A 139 6.95 13.64 7.34
C ASP A 139 7.25 15.11 6.97
N GLU A 140 7.98 15.83 7.82
CA GLU A 140 8.37 17.21 7.54
C GLU A 140 9.22 17.35 6.26
N ILE A 141 10.11 16.39 6.01
CA ILE A 141 10.98 16.39 4.82
C ILE A 141 10.16 16.10 3.56
N LEU A 142 9.25 15.14 3.62
CA LEU A 142 8.35 14.78 2.53
C LEU A 142 7.42 15.94 2.16
N ALA A 143 6.86 16.62 3.18
CA ALA A 143 6.04 17.82 2.97
C ALA A 143 6.83 18.93 2.25
N LYS A 144 8.08 19.18 2.65
CA LYS A 144 8.96 20.15 1.98
C LYS A 144 9.30 19.76 0.54
N LYS A 145 9.30 18.46 0.21
CA LYS A 145 9.48 17.94 -1.14
C LYS A 145 8.22 17.99 -2.00
N GLY A 146 7.07 18.35 -1.42
CA GLY A 146 5.79 18.35 -2.10
C GLY A 146 5.20 16.95 -2.30
N VAL A 147 5.64 15.97 -1.49
CA VAL A 147 5.01 14.65 -1.45
C VAL A 147 3.72 14.76 -0.65
N LEU A 148 2.60 14.29 -1.21
CA LEU A 148 1.31 14.31 -0.53
C LEU A 148 1.09 13.01 0.24
N ILE A 149 0.86 13.11 1.55
CA ILE A 149 0.68 11.96 2.44
C ILE A 149 -0.79 11.87 2.86
N LEU A 150 -1.42 10.73 2.64
CA LEU A 150 -2.71 10.37 3.25
C LEU A 150 -2.41 9.71 4.60
N PRO A 151 -2.69 10.40 5.73
CA PRO A 151 -2.30 9.91 7.06
C PRO A 151 -3.06 8.66 7.49
N ASP A 152 -2.43 7.88 8.36
CA ASP A 152 -2.94 6.61 8.89
C ASP A 152 -4.32 6.71 9.56
N ILE A 153 -4.59 7.79 10.28
CA ILE A 153 -5.88 8.09 10.91
C ILE A 153 -7.00 8.08 9.87
N MET A 154 -6.74 8.53 8.64
CA MET A 154 -7.72 8.55 7.56
C MET A 154 -7.71 7.23 6.78
N ALA A 155 -6.55 6.73 6.38
CA ALA A 155 -6.42 5.54 5.54
C ALA A 155 -6.84 4.22 6.23
N ASN A 156 -6.62 4.10 7.54
CA ASN A 156 -6.96 2.92 8.34
C ASN A 156 -8.29 3.07 9.12
N SER A 157 -9.01 4.19 8.94
CA SER A 157 -10.27 4.48 9.65
C SER A 157 -11.37 3.44 9.40
N GLY A 158 -11.35 2.73 8.26
CA GLY A 158 -12.29 1.67 7.95
C GLY A 158 -12.25 0.50 8.93
N GLY A 159 -11.06 0.09 9.39
CA GLY A 159 -10.91 -0.97 10.39
C GLY A 159 -11.45 -0.57 11.76
N VAL A 160 -11.16 0.67 12.19
CA VAL A 160 -11.63 1.24 13.46
C VAL A 160 -13.17 1.38 13.47
N MET A 161 -13.76 1.77 12.35
CA MET A 161 -15.22 1.84 12.18
C MET A 161 -15.86 0.46 12.31
N VAL A 162 -15.31 -0.58 11.66
CA VAL A 162 -15.85 -1.95 11.74
C VAL A 162 -15.70 -2.53 13.14
N SER A 163 -14.57 -2.31 13.82
CA SER A 163 -14.38 -2.76 15.22
C SER A 163 -15.33 -2.05 16.19
N CYS A 164 -15.68 -0.79 15.94
CA CYS A 164 -16.71 -0.09 16.72
C CYS A 164 -18.10 -0.73 16.50
N PHE A 165 -18.45 -1.10 15.27
CA PHE A 165 -19.69 -1.84 14.98
C PHE A 165 -19.71 -3.25 15.59
N GLU A 166 -18.59 -3.99 15.57
CA GLU A 166 -18.47 -5.29 16.22
C GLU A 166 -18.64 -5.19 17.75
N TRP A 167 -18.15 -4.10 18.35
CA TRP A 167 -18.33 -3.83 19.78
C TRP A 167 -19.79 -3.51 20.12
N VAL A 168 -20.49 -2.76 19.27
CA VAL A 168 -21.91 -2.43 19.43
C VAL A 168 -22.84 -3.63 19.18
N GLN A 169 -22.46 -4.57 18.30
CA GLN A 169 -23.23 -5.80 18.07
C GLN A 169 -23.00 -6.90 19.11
N ASN A 170 -21.94 -6.79 19.92
CA ASN A 170 -21.67 -7.68 21.05
C ASN A 170 -22.24 -7.18 22.40
N ILE A 171 -23.16 -6.21 22.36
CA ILE A 171 -23.96 -5.75 23.51
C ILE A 171 -25.39 -6.26 23.38
#